data_AF-A0A941Z916-F1
#
_entry.id   AF-A0A941Z916-F1
#
_cell.length_a   1.000
_cell.length_b   1.000
_cell.length_c   1.000
_cell.angle_alpha   90.00
_cell.angle_beta   90.00
_cell.angle_gamma   90.00
#
_symmetry.space_group_name_H-M   'P 1'
#
loop_
_entity.id
_entity.type
_entity.pdbx_description
1 polymer ?
#
loop_
_entity_poly.entity_id
_entity_poly.type
_entity_poly.pdbx_seq_one_letter_code
_entity_poly.pdbx_strand_id
1 'polypeptide(L)'
;NCRNANLSPEDAGFNGILGIGFFAEDCGPLCEIIANNGIYYSCNGTQCSGTVIALSRQVQNPVFHLPQDNNGLIVQLPGVPPEGSSSLNGNLVLGIGTRSNNMPSAVTAYPANQFGEFTTDFNGISYSSFIDSGSNGLFFVPPSTGLLPNCPFPNSVWFCPASTTTLSATNVGAFGSPSGEVSFRIGNANRLFSSSNMVFDDIGGTLLGNGFDWGLPFFFGRNVFIGFEGKVAFNGPAAARGALVLVIKSRKSSF
;
A
#
# COMPACT_ATOMS: atom_id res chain seq x y z
N ASN A 1 -19.31 -18.86 5.33
CA ASN A 1 -19.80 -17.69 6.07
C ASN A 1 -18.66 -16.72 6.34
N CYS A 2 -18.63 -15.58 5.65
CA CYS A 2 -17.76 -14.47 6.02
C CYS A 2 -18.27 -13.89 7.34
N ARG A 3 -17.67 -14.30 8.46
CA ARG A 3 -18.02 -13.74 9.77
C ARG A 3 -17.63 -12.25 9.74
N ASN A 4 -18.57 -11.39 10.13
CA ASN A 4 -18.38 -9.93 10.21
C ASN A 4 -18.31 -9.18 8.87
N ALA A 5 -18.84 -9.73 7.78
CA ALA A 5 -19.03 -8.93 6.57
C ALA A 5 -20.05 -7.81 6.84
N ASN A 6 -19.72 -6.57 6.43
CA ASN A 6 -20.70 -5.47 6.41
C ASN A 6 -21.89 -5.88 5.52
N LEU A 7 -23.11 -5.64 6.00
CA LEU A 7 -24.33 -6.10 5.33
C LEU A 7 -24.87 -5.07 4.33
N SER A 8 -24.38 -3.84 4.39
CA SER A 8 -24.78 -2.75 3.52
C SER A 8 -23.62 -1.78 3.24
N PRO A 9 -23.70 -0.96 2.18
CA PRO A 9 -22.78 0.15 1.97
C PRO A 9 -22.74 1.14 3.13
N GLU A 10 -23.87 1.38 3.80
CA GLU A 10 -23.95 2.24 4.97
C GLU A 10 -23.11 1.68 6.13
N ASP A 11 -23.19 0.37 6.38
CA ASP A 11 -22.37 -0.30 7.40
C ASP A 11 -20.88 -0.27 7.04
N ALA A 12 -20.55 -0.36 5.75
CA ALA A 12 -19.18 -0.34 5.25
C ALA A 12 -18.59 1.08 5.21
N GLY A 13 -19.43 2.12 5.13
CA GLY A 13 -19.01 3.51 4.93
C GLY A 13 -18.54 3.82 3.49
N PHE A 14 -18.75 2.90 2.55
CA PHE A 14 -18.41 3.07 1.13
C PHE A 14 -19.29 2.19 0.23
N ASN A 15 -19.41 2.58 -1.05
CA ASN A 15 -20.23 1.86 -2.05
C ASN A 15 -19.44 0.82 -2.88
N GLY A 16 -18.12 0.83 -2.74
CA GLY A 16 -17.22 -0.13 -3.38
C GLY A 16 -15.77 0.24 -3.13
N ILE A 17 -14.88 -0.72 -3.37
CA ILE A 17 -13.43 -0.53 -3.33
C ILE A 17 -12.93 -0.63 -4.76
N LEU A 18 -12.23 0.42 -5.22
CA LEU A 18 -11.50 0.40 -6.47
C LEU A 18 -10.07 -0.07 -6.20
N GLY A 19 -9.85 -1.38 -6.23
CA GLY A 19 -8.51 -1.96 -6.11
C GLY A 19 -7.75 -1.80 -7.43
N ILE A 20 -6.63 -1.07 -7.40
CA ILE A 20 -5.75 -0.92 -8.57
C ILE A 20 -4.35 -1.37 -8.16
N GLY A 21 -4.00 -2.59 -8.56
CA GLY A 21 -2.67 -3.17 -8.36
C GLY A 21 -1.74 -2.93 -9.53
N PHE A 22 -0.61 -3.63 -9.52
CA PHE A 22 0.41 -3.54 -10.56
C PHE A 22 0.10 -4.36 -11.81
N PHE A 23 -0.69 -5.41 -11.63
CA PHE A 23 -0.92 -6.44 -12.63
C PHE A 23 -2.15 -6.11 -13.49
N ALA A 24 -2.18 -6.64 -14.71
CA ALA A 24 -3.33 -6.52 -15.60
C ALA A 24 -4.51 -7.35 -15.09
N GLU A 25 -4.21 -8.55 -14.61
CA GLU A 25 -5.14 -9.47 -13.95
C GLU A 25 -4.78 -9.68 -12.47
N ASP A 26 -5.75 -10.00 -11.64
CA ASP A 26 -5.55 -10.20 -10.19
C ASP A 26 -4.83 -11.50 -9.81
N CYS A 27 -4.72 -12.47 -10.71
CA CYS A 27 -4.04 -13.75 -10.44
C CYS A 27 -3.04 -14.18 -11.52
N GLY A 28 -3.33 -13.92 -12.79
CA GLY A 28 -2.50 -14.31 -13.91
C GLY A 28 -2.58 -15.81 -14.28
N PRO A 29 -1.57 -16.33 -15.02
CA PRO A 29 -1.63 -17.65 -15.67
C PRO A 29 -1.79 -18.84 -14.72
N LEU A 30 -1.35 -18.72 -13.46
CA LEU A 30 -1.48 -19.80 -12.47
C LEU A 30 -2.95 -20.14 -12.20
N CYS A 31 -3.86 -19.15 -12.23
CA CYS A 31 -5.28 -19.39 -12.06
C CYS A 31 -5.95 -20.10 -13.24
N GLU A 32 -5.30 -20.20 -14.40
CA GLU A 32 -5.84 -20.99 -15.52
C GLU A 32 -5.64 -22.50 -15.31
N ILE A 33 -4.70 -22.89 -14.46
CA ILE A 33 -4.26 -24.29 -14.31
C ILE A 33 -4.35 -24.84 -12.88
N ILE A 34 -4.37 -23.98 -11.85
CA ILE A 34 -4.48 -24.39 -10.44
C ILE A 34 -5.86 -24.00 -9.90
N ALA A 35 -6.69 -25.00 -9.57
CA ALA A 35 -8.03 -24.75 -9.03
C ALA A 35 -7.99 -24.22 -7.59
N ASN A 36 -7.10 -24.74 -6.74
CA ASN A 36 -6.97 -24.30 -5.35
C ASN A 36 -5.99 -23.12 -5.22
N ASN A 37 -6.20 -22.08 -6.03
CA ASN A 37 -5.35 -20.88 -6.07
C ASN A 37 -5.61 -19.89 -4.94
N GLY A 38 -6.70 -20.05 -4.17
CA GLY A 38 -7.04 -19.17 -3.05
C GLY A 38 -7.71 -17.85 -3.43
N ILE A 39 -7.95 -17.61 -4.72
CA ILE A 39 -8.51 -16.37 -5.27
C ILE A 39 -9.90 -16.65 -5.87
N TYR A 40 -9.98 -17.62 -6.79
CA TYR A 40 -11.21 -17.95 -7.50
C TYR A 40 -11.91 -19.18 -6.93
N TYR A 41 -13.20 -19.01 -6.65
CA TYR A 41 -14.07 -20.06 -6.15
C TYR A 41 -15.32 -20.15 -7.03
N SER A 42 -15.73 -21.38 -7.36
CA SER A 42 -17.04 -21.64 -7.94
C SER A 42 -17.95 -22.16 -6.83
N CYS A 43 -19.15 -21.57 -6.72
CA CYS A 43 -20.10 -21.90 -5.68
C CYS A 43 -21.37 -22.52 -6.27
N ASN A 44 -21.82 -23.63 -5.68
CA ASN A 44 -23.15 -24.19 -5.90
C ASN A 44 -23.94 -24.08 -4.60
N GLY A 45 -24.85 -23.11 -4.52
CA GLY A 45 -25.51 -22.74 -3.28
C GLY A 45 -24.50 -22.22 -2.26
N THR A 46 -24.39 -22.88 -1.11
CA THR A 46 -23.49 -22.51 -0.01
C THR A 46 -22.14 -23.23 -0.04
N GLN A 47 -21.94 -24.15 -0.99
CA GLN A 47 -20.70 -24.89 -1.14
C GLN A 47 -19.84 -24.24 -2.20
N CYS A 48 -18.65 -23.79 -1.82
CA CYS A 48 -17.67 -23.19 -2.72
C CYS A 48 -16.40 -24.05 -2.75
N SER A 49 -15.87 -24.29 -3.94
CA SER A 49 -14.58 -24.94 -4.13
C SER A 49 -13.69 -24.09 -5.03
N GLY A 50 -12.37 -24.19 -4.83
CA GLY A 50 -11.41 -23.55 -5.72
C GLY A 50 -11.65 -23.95 -7.18
N THR A 51 -11.48 -23.01 -8.11
CA THR A 51 -11.67 -23.24 -9.53
C THR A 51 -10.59 -22.57 -10.37
N VAL A 52 -10.45 -23.04 -11.61
CA VAL A 52 -9.60 -22.37 -12.61
C VAL A 52 -10.43 -21.36 -13.39
N ILE A 53 -9.80 -20.28 -13.83
CA ILE A 53 -10.46 -19.25 -14.63
C ILE A 53 -9.49 -18.72 -15.70
N ALA A 54 -9.98 -18.59 -16.93
CA ALA A 54 -9.21 -18.04 -18.04
C ALA A 54 -8.78 -16.58 -17.78
N LEU A 55 -7.63 -16.15 -18.28
CA LEU A 55 -7.10 -14.78 -18.08
C LEU A 55 -8.13 -13.69 -18.38
N SER A 56 -8.84 -13.80 -19.50
CA SER A 56 -9.87 -12.83 -19.93
C SER A 56 -11.10 -12.76 -19.04
N ARG A 57 -11.22 -13.67 -18.06
CA ARG A 57 -12.33 -13.75 -17.11
C ARG A 57 -11.89 -13.42 -15.68
N GLN A 58 -10.61 -13.15 -15.48
CA GLN A 58 -10.09 -12.67 -14.20
C GLN A 58 -10.49 -11.21 -13.97
N VAL A 59 -10.50 -10.76 -12.72
CA VAL A 59 -10.69 -9.35 -12.37
C VAL A 59 -9.56 -8.54 -13.00
N GLN A 60 -9.95 -7.57 -13.82
CA GLN A 60 -9.03 -6.76 -14.60
C GLN A 60 -8.72 -5.47 -13.87
N ASN A 61 -7.48 -5.01 -13.95
CA ASN A 61 -7.10 -3.66 -13.60
C ASN A 61 -7.72 -2.67 -14.60
N PRO A 62 -8.67 -1.83 -14.16
CA PRO A 62 -9.43 -0.98 -15.09
C PRO A 62 -8.58 0.09 -15.75
N VAL A 63 -7.48 0.53 -15.13
CA VAL A 63 -6.59 1.54 -15.70
C VAL A 63 -5.68 0.94 -16.76
N PHE A 64 -5.28 -0.32 -16.59
CA PHE A 64 -4.41 -1.04 -17.54
C PHE A 64 -5.01 -1.12 -18.95
N HIS A 65 -6.33 -1.22 -19.05
CA HIS A 65 -7.09 -1.39 -20.30
C HIS A 65 -7.54 -0.07 -20.94
N LEU A 66 -7.20 1.07 -20.36
CA LEU A 66 -7.47 2.35 -21.00
C LEU A 66 -6.69 2.49 -22.32
N PRO A 67 -7.23 3.20 -23.32
CA PRO A 67 -6.54 3.39 -24.61
C PRO A 67 -5.31 4.30 -24.50
N GLN A 68 -5.25 5.15 -23.49
CA GLN A 68 -4.12 6.04 -23.15
C GLN A 68 -3.97 6.11 -21.64
N ASP A 69 -2.84 6.64 -21.17
CA ASP A 69 -2.59 6.86 -19.73
C ASP A 69 -2.71 5.56 -18.90
N ASN A 70 -2.33 4.44 -19.51
CA ASN A 70 -2.49 3.07 -19.02
C ASN A 70 -1.17 2.42 -18.59
N ASN A 71 -0.12 3.20 -18.40
CA ASN A 71 1.21 2.73 -18.01
C ASN A 71 1.45 2.80 -16.49
N GLY A 72 0.45 3.28 -15.74
CA GLY A 72 0.49 3.40 -14.29
C GLY A 72 -0.42 4.51 -13.79
N LEU A 73 -0.23 4.88 -12.52
CA LEU A 73 -0.94 5.97 -11.88
C LEU A 73 -0.08 6.66 -10.81
N ILE A 74 -0.56 7.79 -10.32
CA ILE A 74 0.03 8.56 -9.22
C ILE A 74 -1.03 8.80 -8.16
N VAL A 75 -0.75 8.42 -6.92
CA VAL A 75 -1.50 8.84 -5.75
C VAL A 75 -0.80 10.06 -5.15
N GLN A 76 -1.51 11.18 -5.11
CA GLN A 76 -1.00 12.46 -4.61
C GLN A 76 -1.82 12.89 -3.41
N LEU A 77 -1.29 12.69 -2.21
CA LEU A 77 -1.91 13.15 -0.97
C LEU A 77 -1.06 14.25 -0.33
N PRO A 78 -1.65 15.37 0.13
CA PRO A 78 -0.90 16.37 0.89
C PRO A 78 -0.39 15.81 2.22
N GLY A 79 0.54 16.53 2.85
CA GLY A 79 1.02 16.19 4.19
C GLY A 79 -0.08 16.39 5.24
N VAL A 80 0.01 15.63 6.33
CA VAL A 80 -0.93 15.72 7.46
C VAL A 80 -0.23 16.47 8.61
N PRO A 81 -0.91 17.42 9.28
CA PRO A 81 -0.38 18.07 10.47
C PRO A 81 -0.11 17.07 11.60
N PRO A 82 0.81 17.34 12.55
CA PRO A 82 1.12 16.44 13.65
C PRO A 82 -0.08 16.00 14.51
N GLU A 83 -1.09 16.86 14.63
CA GLU A 83 -2.33 16.61 15.36
C GLU A 83 -3.39 15.82 14.55
N GLY A 84 -3.11 15.54 13.27
CA GLY A 84 -4.06 14.98 12.32
C GLY A 84 -4.90 16.03 11.60
N SER A 85 -5.85 15.57 10.79
CA SER A 85 -6.84 16.40 10.10
C SER A 85 -8.22 15.75 10.11
N SER A 86 -9.29 16.54 10.10
CA SER A 86 -10.66 16.04 9.97
C SER A 86 -10.93 15.42 8.59
N SER A 87 -10.23 15.91 7.55
CA SER A 87 -10.36 15.43 6.18
C SER A 87 -9.12 15.81 5.36
N LEU A 88 -8.86 15.07 4.29
CA LEU A 88 -7.80 15.37 3.34
C LEU A 88 -8.33 15.11 1.93
N ASN A 89 -8.00 16.00 1.00
CA ASN A 89 -8.28 15.80 -0.43
C ASN A 89 -6.97 15.58 -1.17
N GLY A 90 -6.98 14.66 -2.12
CA GLY A 90 -5.85 14.38 -2.98
C GLY A 90 -6.31 13.91 -4.36
N ASN A 91 -5.35 13.52 -5.19
CA ASN A 91 -5.61 13.16 -6.57
C ASN A 91 -5.15 11.72 -6.86
N LEU A 92 -5.94 11.03 -7.67
CA LEU A 92 -5.48 9.88 -8.45
C LEU A 92 -5.26 10.35 -9.89
N VAL A 93 -4.00 10.37 -10.33
CA VAL A 93 -3.62 10.81 -11.68
C VAL A 93 -3.29 9.57 -12.50
N LEU A 94 -4.00 9.36 -13.61
CA LEU A 94 -3.75 8.22 -14.50
C LEU A 94 -2.60 8.55 -15.47
N GLY A 95 -1.82 7.53 -15.78
CA GLY A 95 -0.62 7.65 -16.59
C GLY A 95 0.57 8.22 -15.83
N ILE A 96 1.76 7.81 -16.25
CA ILE A 96 3.04 8.29 -15.73
C ILE A 96 3.86 8.82 -16.90
N GLY A 97 4.27 10.09 -16.83
CA GLY A 97 5.08 10.73 -17.88
C GLY A 97 4.40 10.88 -19.24
N THR A 98 3.08 10.73 -19.29
CA THR A 98 2.28 10.81 -20.53
C THR A 98 1.70 12.21 -20.77
N ARG A 99 1.72 13.08 -19.75
CA ARG A 99 1.18 14.44 -19.71
C ARG A 99 2.08 15.34 -18.87
N SER A 100 1.91 16.66 -18.99
CA SER A 100 2.73 17.62 -18.23
C SER A 100 2.51 17.56 -16.72
N ASN A 101 1.32 17.18 -16.26
CA ASN A 101 0.96 17.10 -14.83
C ASN A 101 1.32 15.76 -14.17
N ASN A 102 1.88 14.80 -14.91
CA ASN A 102 2.24 13.48 -14.40
C ASN A 102 3.70 13.09 -14.72
N MET A 103 4.56 14.06 -15.04
CA MET A 103 5.98 13.87 -15.29
C MET A 103 6.73 13.49 -14.00
N PRO A 104 7.39 12.31 -13.95
CA PRO A 104 8.27 11.97 -12.83
C PRO A 104 9.48 12.89 -12.77
N SER A 105 9.87 13.30 -11.56
CA SER A 105 11.07 14.11 -11.33
C SER A 105 11.80 13.65 -10.07
N ALA A 106 13.09 13.35 -10.19
CA ALA A 106 13.95 12.90 -9.08
C ALA A 106 13.37 11.73 -8.28
N VAL A 107 12.87 10.73 -9.01
CA VAL A 107 12.14 9.60 -8.47
C VAL A 107 13.02 8.35 -8.39
N THR A 108 12.89 7.58 -7.29
CA THR A 108 13.56 6.26 -7.15
C THR A 108 12.54 5.15 -7.30
N ALA A 109 12.88 4.20 -8.17
CA ALA A 109 11.99 3.18 -8.67
C ALA A 109 12.34 1.83 -8.05
N TYR A 110 11.48 1.32 -7.20
CA TYR A 110 11.66 0.03 -6.51
C TYR A 110 10.90 -1.04 -7.30
N PRO A 111 11.60 -1.99 -7.93
CA PRO A 111 10.94 -3.12 -8.56
C PRO A 111 10.29 -3.99 -7.49
N ALA A 112 9.08 -4.46 -7.76
CA ALA A 112 8.42 -5.48 -6.97
C ALA A 112 8.51 -6.86 -7.66
N ASN A 113 8.36 -7.92 -6.87
CA ASN A 113 8.35 -9.31 -7.33
C ASN A 113 7.00 -9.68 -7.99
N GLN A 114 6.83 -10.97 -8.34
CA GLN A 114 5.59 -11.46 -8.95
C GLN A 114 4.34 -11.37 -8.05
N PHE A 115 4.49 -11.03 -6.78
CA PHE A 115 3.39 -10.83 -5.82
C PHE A 115 3.13 -9.34 -5.55
N GLY A 116 3.85 -8.43 -6.21
CA GLY A 116 3.75 -6.99 -5.96
C GLY A 116 4.47 -6.54 -4.68
N GLU A 117 5.36 -7.38 -4.16
CA GLU A 117 6.12 -7.11 -2.94
C GLU A 117 7.56 -6.70 -3.23
N PHE A 118 8.12 -5.88 -2.35
CA PHE A 118 9.54 -5.54 -2.25
C PHE A 118 10.03 -5.90 -0.83
N THR A 119 11.23 -5.49 -0.44
CA THR A 119 11.77 -5.77 0.90
C THR A 119 11.91 -4.50 1.73
N THR A 120 11.59 -4.57 3.01
CA THR A 120 11.88 -3.50 3.96
C THR A 120 12.82 -4.02 5.05
N ASP A 121 13.99 -3.41 5.17
CA ASP A 121 14.93 -3.67 6.27
C ASP A 121 14.61 -2.74 7.43
N PHE A 122 14.23 -3.32 8.57
CA PHE A 122 13.87 -2.59 9.77
C PHE A 122 14.41 -3.30 11.01
N ASN A 123 15.10 -2.56 11.88
CA ASN A 123 15.68 -3.09 13.13
C ASN A 123 16.55 -4.35 12.94
N GLY A 124 17.33 -4.39 11.84
CA GLY A 124 18.21 -5.52 11.52
C GLY A 124 17.50 -6.77 10.97
N ILE A 125 16.20 -6.68 10.66
CA ILE A 125 15.40 -7.75 10.08
C ILE A 125 14.88 -7.31 8.71
N SER A 126 14.95 -8.20 7.72
CA SER A 126 14.38 -8.01 6.38
C SER A 126 12.98 -8.61 6.31
N TYR A 127 12.00 -7.79 5.94
CA TYR A 127 10.59 -8.17 5.83
C TYR A 127 10.15 -8.18 4.37
N SER A 128 9.25 -9.11 4.01
CA SER A 128 8.47 -8.90 2.77
C SER A 128 7.57 -7.68 2.97
N SER A 129 7.44 -6.84 1.96
CA SER A 129 6.84 -5.53 2.12
C SER A 129 6.03 -5.11 0.92
N PHE A 130 4.97 -4.37 1.17
CA PHE A 130 4.08 -3.84 0.15
C PHE A 130 3.58 -2.47 0.58
N ILE A 131 2.97 -1.75 -0.36
CA ILE A 131 2.37 -0.44 -0.12
C ILE A 131 0.88 -0.56 -0.41
N ASP A 132 0.06 -0.27 0.58
CA ASP A 132 -1.40 -0.44 0.51
C ASP A 132 -2.13 0.82 0.99
N SER A 133 -2.73 1.57 0.07
CA SER A 133 -3.55 2.73 0.45
C SER A 133 -4.84 2.37 1.19
N GLY A 134 -5.25 1.10 1.17
CA GLY A 134 -6.40 0.57 1.90
C GLY A 134 -6.12 0.32 3.39
N SER A 135 -4.86 0.12 3.76
CA SER A 135 -4.43 0.00 5.16
C SER A 135 -4.41 1.37 5.84
N ASN A 136 -5.22 1.55 6.87
CA ASN A 136 -5.38 2.83 7.58
C ASN A 136 -4.24 3.17 8.56
N GLY A 137 -3.16 2.38 8.58
CA GLY A 137 -1.99 2.59 9.43
C GLY A 137 -0.77 1.86 8.86
N LEU A 138 0.39 2.07 9.49
CA LEU A 138 1.59 1.27 9.20
C LEU A 138 1.55 -0.02 10.02
N PHE A 139 1.68 -1.18 9.38
CA PHE A 139 1.66 -2.46 10.11
C PHE A 139 2.98 -3.20 9.99
N PHE A 140 3.63 -3.44 11.14
CA PHE A 140 4.95 -4.06 11.20
C PHE A 140 5.19 -4.68 12.59
N VAL A 141 6.25 -5.47 12.72
CA VAL A 141 6.68 -5.99 14.03
C VAL A 141 7.44 -4.88 14.77
N PRO A 142 7.02 -4.48 15.98
CA PRO A 142 7.67 -3.38 16.69
C PRO A 142 9.12 -3.74 17.06
N PRO A 143 10.06 -2.78 17.04
CA PRO A 143 11.47 -3.04 17.34
C PRO A 143 11.68 -3.50 18.79
N SER A 144 10.81 -3.03 19.70
CA SER A 144 10.60 -3.63 21.02
C SER A 144 9.21 -3.24 21.55
N THR A 145 8.65 -4.08 22.41
CA THR A 145 7.39 -3.79 23.12
C THR A 145 7.51 -2.63 24.11
N GLY A 146 8.71 -2.31 24.58
CA GLY A 146 8.95 -1.15 25.44
C GLY A 146 8.92 0.18 24.68
N LEU A 147 9.37 0.19 23.42
CA LEU A 147 9.36 1.39 22.58
C LEU A 147 7.98 1.63 21.95
N LEU A 148 7.39 0.59 21.38
CA LEU A 148 6.06 0.61 20.77
C LEU A 148 5.16 -0.44 21.43
N PRO A 149 4.68 -0.19 22.67
CA PRO A 149 3.69 -1.07 23.28
C PRO A 149 2.35 -0.96 22.53
N ASN A 150 1.58 -2.04 22.51
CA ASN A 150 0.19 -1.97 22.07
C ASN A 150 -0.64 -1.15 23.06
N CYS A 151 -1.68 -0.47 22.56
CA CYS A 151 -2.65 0.21 23.41
C CYS A 151 -3.41 -0.78 24.30
N PRO A 152 -3.91 -0.34 25.46
CA PRO A 152 -4.95 -1.07 26.18
C PRO A 152 -6.23 -1.24 25.34
N PHE A 153 -7.08 -2.20 25.72
CA PHE A 153 -8.43 -2.35 25.18
C PHE A 153 -9.19 -1.00 25.27
N PRO A 154 -9.97 -0.59 24.23
CA PRO A 154 -10.38 -1.37 23.06
C PRO A 154 -9.43 -1.32 21.86
N ASN A 155 -8.37 -0.52 21.90
CA ASN A 155 -7.51 -0.22 20.76
C ASN A 155 -6.28 -1.14 20.66
N SER A 156 -6.34 -2.36 21.17
CA SER A 156 -5.18 -3.23 21.40
C SER A 156 -4.43 -3.71 20.15
N VAL A 157 -4.95 -3.41 18.96
CA VAL A 157 -4.29 -3.66 17.66
C VAL A 157 -3.30 -2.54 17.29
N TRP A 158 -3.41 -1.37 17.92
CA TRP A 158 -2.64 -0.17 17.63
C TRP A 158 -1.50 0.05 18.63
N PHE A 159 -0.47 0.79 18.22
CA PHE A 159 0.63 1.21 19.10
C PHE A 159 0.27 2.45 19.94
N CYS A 160 0.72 2.45 21.19
CA CYS A 160 0.56 3.54 22.16
C CYS A 160 1.89 3.88 22.88
N PRO A 161 2.93 4.34 22.16
CA PRO A 161 4.14 4.83 22.79
C PRO A 161 3.86 6.01 23.74
N ALA A 162 4.76 6.25 24.69
CA ALA A 162 4.61 7.32 25.69
C ALA A 162 4.68 8.73 25.07
N SER A 163 5.44 8.88 23.99
CA SER A 163 5.53 10.06 23.14
C SER A 163 5.61 9.63 21.67
N THR A 164 5.30 10.52 20.73
CA THR A 164 5.48 10.24 19.30
C THR A 164 6.93 9.85 19.02
N THR A 165 7.12 8.65 18.47
CA THR A 165 8.44 8.07 18.19
C THR A 165 8.75 8.19 16.72
N THR A 166 9.90 8.77 16.37
CA THR A 166 10.41 8.78 14.98
C THR A 166 11.27 7.54 14.75
N LEU A 167 11.03 6.87 13.64
CA LEU A 167 11.70 5.64 13.22
C LEU A 167 12.16 5.78 11.76
N SER A 168 13.08 4.92 11.34
CA SER A 168 13.42 4.75 9.92
C SER A 168 13.54 3.28 9.56
N ALA A 169 13.21 2.97 8.30
CA ALA A 169 13.41 1.68 7.68
C ALA A 169 14.00 1.87 6.28
N THR A 170 14.68 0.87 5.74
CA THR A 170 15.25 0.93 4.39
C THR A 170 14.43 0.06 3.46
N ASN A 171 13.77 0.68 2.48
CA ASN A 171 13.11 -0.05 1.41
C ASN A 171 14.18 -0.50 0.41
N VAL A 172 14.07 -1.74 -0.04
CA VAL A 172 14.96 -2.38 -1.00
C VAL A 172 14.09 -3.00 -2.08
N GLY A 173 14.43 -2.73 -3.34
CA GLY A 173 13.76 -3.37 -4.47
C GLY A 173 13.81 -4.89 -4.36
N ALA A 174 12.81 -5.58 -4.88
CA ALA A 174 12.65 -7.03 -4.77
C ALA A 174 13.88 -7.84 -5.23
N PHE A 175 14.75 -7.24 -6.05
CA PHE A 175 15.98 -7.84 -6.57
C PHE A 175 17.25 -7.25 -5.92
N GLY A 176 17.13 -6.74 -4.69
CA GLY A 176 18.25 -6.22 -3.89
C GLY A 176 18.67 -4.77 -4.21
N SER A 177 18.08 -4.15 -5.24
CA SER A 177 18.35 -2.75 -5.59
C SER A 177 17.19 -2.12 -6.38
N PRO A 178 17.05 -0.78 -6.37
CA PRO A 178 17.76 0.17 -5.51
C PRO A 178 17.30 0.05 -4.04
N SER A 179 18.00 0.73 -3.13
CA SER A 179 17.58 0.85 -1.73
C SER A 179 17.45 2.33 -1.33
N GLY A 180 16.63 2.61 -0.31
CA GLY A 180 16.54 3.95 0.25
C GLY A 180 15.83 4.00 1.59
N GLU A 181 16.33 4.85 2.46
CA GLU A 181 15.75 5.07 3.79
C GLU A 181 14.45 5.88 3.71
N VAL A 182 13.46 5.41 4.47
CA VAL A 182 12.17 6.04 4.69
C VAL A 182 12.02 6.29 6.19
N SER A 183 11.90 7.56 6.56
CA SER A 183 11.54 7.96 7.92
C SER A 183 10.02 8.00 8.09
N PHE A 184 9.54 7.60 9.27
CA PHE A 184 8.13 7.62 9.65
C PHE A 184 7.98 7.86 11.16
N ARG A 185 6.76 8.13 11.60
CA ARG A 185 6.44 8.41 13.01
C ARG A 185 5.37 7.45 13.49
N ILE A 186 5.37 7.16 14.79
CA ILE A 186 4.31 6.43 15.47
C ILE A 186 3.89 7.23 16.69
N GLY A 187 2.68 7.76 16.65
CA GLY A 187 2.00 8.46 17.73
C GLY A 187 1.26 7.51 18.66
N ASN A 188 0.67 8.07 19.72
CA ASN A 188 -0.14 7.31 20.65
C ASN A 188 -1.57 7.21 20.12
N ALA A 189 -1.99 6.05 19.64
CA ALA A 189 -3.28 5.90 18.98
C ALA A 189 -4.47 6.29 19.89
N ASN A 190 -4.43 6.00 21.19
CA ASN A 190 -5.48 6.45 22.13
C ASN A 190 -5.61 7.97 22.19
N ARG A 191 -4.50 8.72 22.12
CA ARG A 191 -4.55 10.18 22.06
C ARG A 191 -5.09 10.66 20.73
N LEU A 192 -4.63 10.10 19.62
CA LEU A 192 -5.07 10.47 18.27
C LEU A 192 -6.58 10.24 18.10
N PHE A 193 -7.07 9.06 18.50
CA PHE A 193 -8.49 8.69 18.43
C PHE A 193 -9.38 9.41 19.45
N SER A 194 -8.80 10.12 20.43
CA SER A 194 -9.57 10.99 21.34
C SER A 194 -9.93 12.34 20.71
N SER A 195 -9.34 12.67 19.56
CA SER A 195 -9.67 13.87 18.79
C SER A 195 -10.83 13.63 17.82
N SER A 196 -11.35 14.70 17.21
CA SER A 196 -12.32 14.62 16.12
C SER A 196 -11.67 14.45 14.73
N ASN A 197 -10.34 14.27 14.68
CA ASN A 197 -9.63 14.09 13.41
C ASN A 197 -9.79 12.64 12.90
N MET A 198 -9.77 12.50 11.58
CA MET A 198 -9.98 11.21 10.89
C MET A 198 -8.74 10.78 10.08
N VAL A 199 -7.79 11.69 9.89
CA VAL A 199 -6.61 11.49 9.06
C VAL A 199 -5.37 11.70 9.93
N PHE A 200 -4.52 10.67 10.00
CA PHE A 200 -3.28 10.68 10.78
C PHE A 200 -2.18 10.01 9.97
N ASP A 201 -0.97 10.57 10.00
CA ASP A 201 0.21 10.01 9.32
C ASP A 201 1.13 9.22 10.26
N ASP A 202 0.74 9.05 11.52
CA ASP A 202 1.56 8.45 12.57
C ASP A 202 0.83 7.32 13.33
N ILE A 203 -0.20 6.72 12.73
CA ILE A 203 -0.83 5.51 13.27
C ILE A 203 -0.08 4.27 12.76
N GLY A 204 0.18 3.34 13.67
CA GLY A 204 0.62 2.00 13.30
C GLY A 204 0.18 0.93 14.29
N GLY A 205 0.25 -0.31 13.85
CA GLY A 205 -0.16 -1.49 14.61
C GLY A 205 0.73 -2.70 14.31
N THR A 206 0.51 -3.78 15.05
CA THR A 206 1.28 -5.01 14.85
C THR A 206 0.76 -5.77 13.64
N LEU A 207 1.62 -6.05 12.66
CA LEU A 207 1.34 -7.05 11.64
C LEU A 207 1.72 -8.45 12.17
N LEU A 208 0.78 -9.39 12.10
CA LEU A 208 1.08 -10.79 12.43
C LEU A 208 1.78 -11.45 11.23
N GLY A 209 2.97 -12.01 11.46
CA GLY A 209 3.77 -12.67 10.42
C GLY A 209 5.02 -11.88 10.04
N ASN A 210 5.67 -12.28 8.95
CA ASN A 210 6.92 -11.69 8.49
C ASN A 210 6.68 -10.67 7.37
N GLY A 211 6.07 -9.54 7.72
CA GLY A 211 5.71 -8.50 6.76
C GLY A 211 5.93 -7.07 7.27
N PHE A 212 5.99 -6.12 6.34
CA PHE A 212 5.94 -4.69 6.59
C PHE A 212 4.95 -4.04 5.60
N ASP A 213 3.81 -3.60 6.12
CA ASP A 213 2.77 -2.90 5.35
C ASP A 213 2.94 -1.39 5.49
N TRP A 214 3.36 -0.78 4.38
CA TRP A 214 3.36 0.66 4.23
C TRP A 214 1.96 1.14 3.82
N GLY A 215 1.09 1.28 4.82
CA GLY A 215 -0.28 1.71 4.62
C GLY A 215 -0.44 3.17 4.17
N LEU A 216 -1.66 3.69 4.21
CA LEU A 216 -2.03 5.06 3.88
C LEU A 216 -1.09 6.15 4.45
N PRO A 217 -0.56 6.04 5.69
CA PRO A 217 0.44 6.99 6.20
C PRO A 217 1.67 7.20 5.30
N PHE A 218 2.09 6.18 4.55
CA PHE A 218 3.21 6.28 3.61
C PHE A 218 2.94 7.27 2.46
N PHE A 219 1.67 7.47 2.09
CA PHE A 219 1.27 8.31 0.96
C PHE A 219 1.21 9.80 1.31
N PHE A 220 1.00 10.16 2.57
CA PHE A 220 0.84 11.56 2.96
C PHE A 220 2.11 12.36 2.71
N GLY A 221 1.95 13.50 2.05
CA GLY A 221 3.05 14.39 1.66
C GLY A 221 3.94 13.82 0.55
N ARG A 222 3.50 12.75 -0.14
CA ARG A 222 4.25 12.10 -1.22
C ARG A 222 3.40 12.01 -2.49
N ASN A 223 4.10 12.06 -3.61
CA ASN A 223 3.59 11.54 -4.87
C ASN A 223 4.09 10.10 -4.98
N VAL A 224 3.18 9.14 -4.82
CA VAL A 224 3.47 7.71 -4.96
C VAL A 224 3.03 7.27 -6.33
N PHE A 225 3.98 6.84 -7.13
CA PHE A 225 3.77 6.41 -8.51
C PHE A 225 3.74 4.89 -8.53
N ILE A 226 2.75 4.32 -9.22
CA ILE A 226 2.53 2.89 -9.34
C ILE A 226 2.56 2.56 -10.83
N GLY A 227 3.66 1.97 -11.30
CA GLY A 227 3.83 1.52 -12.67
C GLY A 227 3.28 0.11 -12.88
N PHE A 228 2.64 -0.12 -14.02
CA PHE A 228 2.04 -1.42 -14.32
C PHE A 228 3.00 -2.38 -15.02
N GLU A 229 2.78 -3.67 -14.81
CA GLU A 229 3.60 -4.71 -15.41
C GLU A 229 3.64 -4.61 -16.94
N GLY A 230 4.81 -4.90 -17.52
CA GLY A 230 5.00 -4.88 -18.97
C GLY A 230 4.84 -3.50 -19.64
N LYS A 231 4.50 -2.44 -18.89
CA LYS A 231 4.40 -1.07 -19.38
C LYS A 231 5.65 -0.28 -19.00
N VAL A 232 6.11 0.58 -19.91
CA VAL A 232 7.19 1.51 -19.60
C VAL A 232 6.58 2.73 -18.91
N ALA A 233 6.85 2.89 -17.61
CA ALA A 233 6.41 4.05 -16.85
C ALA A 233 7.27 5.30 -17.13
N PHE A 234 8.60 5.15 -17.24
CA PHE A 234 9.54 6.22 -17.64
C PHE A 234 10.94 5.65 -17.96
N ASN A 235 11.76 6.43 -18.68
CA ASN A 235 13.16 6.09 -19.02
C ASN A 235 14.10 6.29 -17.82
N GLY A 236 13.99 5.43 -16.81
CA GLY A 236 14.99 5.25 -15.75
C GLY A 236 15.59 3.84 -15.80
N PRO A 237 16.64 3.54 -15.02
CA PRO A 237 17.29 2.22 -15.03
C PRO A 237 16.38 1.03 -14.64
N ALA A 238 15.12 1.28 -14.26
CA ALA A 238 14.09 0.29 -13.99
C ALA A 238 13.18 0.00 -15.21
N ALA A 239 13.72 0.03 -16.44
CA ALA A 239 13.03 -0.50 -17.63
C ALA A 239 12.85 -2.04 -17.61
N ALA A 240 12.93 -2.68 -16.45
CA ALA A 240 13.00 -4.12 -16.29
C ALA A 240 11.70 -4.65 -15.67
N ARG A 241 10.83 -5.19 -16.54
CA ARG A 241 9.88 -6.30 -16.29
C ARG A 241 9.50 -6.51 -14.81
N GLY A 242 8.64 -5.64 -14.29
CA GLY A 242 8.08 -5.76 -12.95
C GLY A 242 7.35 -4.49 -12.55
N ALA A 243 6.29 -4.68 -11.77
CA ALA A 243 5.62 -3.69 -10.94
C ALA A 243 6.61 -2.66 -10.33
N LEU A 244 6.34 -1.36 -10.47
CA LEU A 244 7.26 -0.30 -10.05
C LEU A 244 6.60 0.61 -9.03
N VAL A 245 7.08 0.62 -7.80
CA VAL A 245 6.75 1.68 -6.85
C VAL A 245 7.80 2.75 -6.98
N LEU A 246 7.36 3.95 -7.30
CA LEU A 246 8.22 5.08 -7.54
C LEU A 246 7.89 6.18 -6.52
N VAL A 247 8.86 6.51 -5.68
CA VAL A 247 8.68 7.44 -4.55
C VAL A 247 9.51 8.69 -4.80
N ILE A 248 8.87 9.85 -4.83
CA ILE A 248 9.60 11.12 -4.70
C ILE A 248 9.97 11.30 -3.24
N LYS A 249 11.27 11.41 -2.95
CA LYS A 249 11.75 11.84 -1.64
C LYS A 249 11.25 13.28 -1.41
N SER A 250 10.41 13.51 -0.40
CA SER A 250 10.06 14.89 -0.05
C SER A 250 11.35 15.64 0.30
N ARG A 251 11.51 16.87 -0.21
CA ARG A 251 12.64 17.72 0.18
C ARG A 251 12.60 17.85 1.71
N LYS A 252 13.76 17.74 2.36
CA LYS A 252 13.93 18.21 3.74
C LYS A 252 13.28 19.59 3.83
N SER A 253 12.19 19.71 4.59
CA SER A 253 11.75 21.00 5.08
C SER A 253 12.79 21.41 6.12
N SER A 254 13.73 22.24 5.69
CA SER A 254 14.53 23.04 6.62
C SER A 254 13.56 23.95 7.36
N PHE A 255 13.34 23.70 8.64
CA PHE A 255 13.02 24.74 9.61
C PHE A 255 14.32 25.13 10.29
#